data_AF-A0A7V9U4H5-F1
#
_entry.id   AF-A0A7V9U4H5-F1
#
_cell.length_a   1.000
_cell.length_b   1.000
_cell.length_c   1.000
_cell.angle_alpha   90.00
_cell.angle_beta   90.00
_cell.angle_gamma   90.00
#
_symmetry.space_group_name_H-M   'P 1'
#
loop_
_entity.id
_entity.type
_entity.pdbx_description
1 polymer ?
#
loop_
_entity_poly.entity_id
_entity_poly.type
_entity_poly.pdbx_seq_one_letter_code
_entity_poly.pdbx_strand_id
1 'polypeptide(L)'
;MSTSACLQHTQRKDGFTLALSYADLEQFRFISMSGDAEIVRDPDKKRELWIEELERWFADGPESEDIVLIKVTPSAVGYWNGEDEGELTLA
;
A
#
# COMPACT_ATOMS: atom_id res chain seq x y z
N MET A 1 26.66 -13.98 15.07
CA MET A 1 26.38 -14.59 13.75
C MET A 1 25.38 -13.68 13.06
N SER A 2 25.88 -12.86 12.12
CA SER A 2 25.11 -11.85 11.40
C SER A 2 24.52 -12.49 10.16
N THR A 3 23.19 -12.61 10.06
CA THR A 3 22.53 -12.93 8.80
C THR A 3 22.10 -11.62 8.15
N SER A 4 23.03 -11.06 7.38
CA SER A 4 22.75 -10.08 6.34
C SER A 4 21.91 -10.80 5.27
N ALA A 5 20.65 -10.41 5.12
CA ALA A 5 19.85 -10.83 3.99
C ALA A 5 20.39 -10.12 2.75
N CYS A 6 21.06 -10.91 1.90
CA CYS A 6 21.58 -10.51 0.62
C CYS A 6 20.45 -9.86 -0.19
N LEU A 7 20.69 -8.61 -0.61
CA LEU A 7 19.87 -7.86 -1.55
C LEU A 7 19.88 -8.59 -2.90
N GLN A 8 19.08 -9.65 -3.03
CA GLN A 8 18.80 -10.22 -4.33
C GLN A 8 17.90 -9.23 -5.05
N HIS A 9 18.40 -8.79 -6.20
CA HIS A 9 17.69 -8.11 -7.27
C HIS A 9 16.37 -8.85 -7.55
N THR A 10 15.33 -8.53 -6.76
CA THR A 10 14.06 -9.24 -6.81
C THR A 10 13.25 -8.56 -7.91
N GLN A 11 13.53 -8.98 -9.14
CA GLN A 11 12.61 -8.87 -10.26
C GLN A 11 11.42 -9.79 -9.96
N ARG A 12 10.59 -9.46 -8.97
CA ARG A 12 9.29 -10.13 -8.83
C ARG A 12 8.38 -9.58 -9.91
N LYS A 13 8.41 -10.30 -11.04
CA LYS A 13 7.27 -10.41 -11.93
C LYS A 13 6.08 -10.83 -11.07
N ASP A 14 5.15 -9.89 -10.90
CA ASP A 14 3.73 -10.14 -10.61
C ASP A 14 3.38 -10.51 -9.13
N GLY A 15 2.35 -9.87 -8.57
CA GLY A 15 1.61 -10.19 -7.32
C GLY A 15 2.38 -10.45 -6.00
N PHE A 16 2.47 -9.49 -5.07
CA PHE A 16 3.01 -9.64 -3.70
C PHE A 16 1.94 -9.55 -2.64
N THR A 17 1.99 -10.40 -1.62
CA THR A 17 1.15 -10.18 -0.44
C THR A 17 1.75 -9.09 0.45
N LEU A 18 0.92 -8.18 0.94
CA LEU A 18 1.30 -7.15 1.91
C LEU A 18 0.26 -7.05 3.03
N ALA A 19 0.64 -6.34 4.09
CA ALA A 19 -0.29 -5.86 5.09
C ALA A 19 -0.18 -4.32 5.19
N LEU A 20 -1.33 -3.66 5.28
CA LEU A 20 -1.44 -2.22 5.50
C LEU A 20 -2.17 -1.99 6.81
N SER A 21 -1.70 -1.02 7.60
CA SER A 21 -2.38 -0.64 8.84
C SER A 21 -2.48 0.87 8.94
N TYR A 22 -3.64 1.35 9.36
CA TYR A 22 -3.94 2.75 9.61
C TYR A 22 -4.37 2.91 11.08
N ALA A 23 -3.91 3.99 11.70
CA ALA A 23 -4.18 4.30 13.09
C ALA A 23 -4.51 5.79 13.26
N ASP A 24 -5.70 6.06 13.77
CA ASP A 24 -6.13 7.36 14.31
C ASP A 24 -6.16 7.24 15.84
N LEU A 25 -5.10 7.75 16.47
CA LEU A 25 -4.90 7.62 17.92
C LEU A 25 -5.80 8.55 18.73
N GLU A 26 -6.24 9.68 18.16
CA GLU A 26 -7.11 10.62 18.85
C GLU A 26 -8.50 10.03 19.04
N GLN A 27 -8.96 9.28 18.04
CA GLN A 27 -10.30 8.71 18.01
C GLN A 27 -10.30 7.20 18.25
N PHE A 28 -9.16 6.62 18.63
CA PHE A 28 -8.97 5.17 18.87
C PHE A 28 -9.51 4.30 17.74
N ARG A 29 -9.30 4.70 16.49
CA ARG A 29 -9.71 3.95 15.30
C ARG A 29 -8.52 3.34 14.59
N PHE A 30 -8.60 2.04 14.36
CA PHE A 30 -7.56 1.24 13.74
C PHE A 30 -8.16 0.38 12.65
N ILE A 31 -7.47 0.28 11.53
CA ILE A 31 -7.80 -0.64 10.45
C ILE A 31 -6.51 -1.37 10.09
N SER A 32 -6.58 -2.69 10.01
CA SER A 32 -5.51 -3.52 9.47
C SER A 32 -6.05 -4.35 8.33
N MET A 33 -5.28 -4.48 7.25
CA MET A 33 -5.70 -5.16 6.04
C MET A 33 -4.54 -5.99 5.51
N SER A 34 -4.84 -7.18 5.02
CA SER A 34 -3.90 -8.01 4.26
C SER A 34 -4.48 -8.35 2.89
N GLY A 35 -3.62 -8.56 1.92
CA GLY A 35 -4.04 -8.92 0.57
C GLY A 35 -2.89 -8.94 -0.43
N ASP A 36 -3.25 -9.27 -1.66
CA ASP A 36 -2.31 -9.29 -2.77
C ASP A 36 -2.19 -7.91 -3.41
N ALA A 37 -0.99 -7.58 -3.87
CA ALA A 37 -0.64 -6.30 -4.41
C ALA A 37 0.18 -6.43 -5.68
N GLU A 38 0.03 -5.48 -6.57
CA GLU A 38 0.74 -5.45 -7.84
C GLU A 38 1.27 -4.05 -8.13
N ILE A 39 2.42 -3.99 -8.81
CA ILE A 39 2.96 -2.74 -9.31
C ILE A 39 2.26 -2.43 -10.64
N VAL A 40 1.57 -1.29 -10.69
CA VAL A 40 0.89 -0.80 -11.89
C VAL A 40 1.73 0.32 -12.49
N ARG A 41 2.14 0.13 -13.76
CA ARG A 41 2.89 1.10 -14.56
C ARG A 41 2.01 1.64 -15.69
N ASP A 42 0.95 2.34 -15.29
CA ASP A 42 0.02 3.00 -16.20
C ASP A 42 0.11 4.52 -16.02
N PRO A 43 0.63 5.26 -17.03
CA PRO A 43 0.79 6.71 -16.93
C PRO A 43 -0.55 7.45 -16.87
N ASP A 44 -1.61 6.93 -17.50
CA ASP A 44 -2.94 7.54 -17.43
C ASP A 44 -3.52 7.38 -16.03
N LYS A 45 -3.37 6.19 -15.43
CA LYS A 45 -3.80 5.96 -14.05
C LYS A 45 -2.99 6.78 -13.03
N LYS A 46 -1.69 7.00 -13.28
CA LYS A 46 -0.86 7.88 -12.44
C LYS A 46 -1.40 9.32 -12.45
N ARG A 47 -1.75 9.85 -13.63
CA ARG A 47 -2.35 11.19 -13.74
C ARG A 47 -3.71 11.28 -13.07
N GLU A 48 -4.55 10.24 -13.23
CA GLU A 48 -5.89 10.20 -12.64
C GLU A 48 -5.87 10.20 -11.11
N LEU A 49 -4.95 9.45 -10.49
CA LEU A 49 -4.85 9.31 -9.03
C LEU A 49 -3.92 10.35 -8.38
N TRP A 50 -3.37 11.28 -9.16
CA TRP A 50 -2.48 12.31 -8.64
C TRP A 50 -3.26 13.32 -7.79
N ILE A 51 -2.65 13.74 -6.68
CA ILE A 51 -3.12 14.86 -5.86
C ILE A 51 -1.97 15.86 -5.71
N GLU A 52 -2.27 17.16 -5.76
CA GLU A 52 -1.25 18.22 -5.76
C GLU A 52 -0.32 18.14 -4.53
N GLU A 53 -0.81 17.66 -3.39
CA GLU A 53 -0.01 17.49 -2.18
C GLU A 53 1.18 16.53 -2.36
N LEU A 54 1.12 15.61 -3.32
CA LEU A 54 2.20 14.66 -3.61
C LEU A 54 3.46 15.33 -4.18
N GLU A 55 3.33 16.51 -4.81
CA GLU A 55 4.45 17.25 -5.39
C GLU A 55 5.53 17.61 -4.35
N ARG A 56 5.14 17.70 -3.07
CA ARG A 56 6.07 17.91 -1.96
C ARG A 56 7.15 16.83 -1.86
N TRP A 57 6.83 15.59 -2.23
CA TRP A 57 7.76 14.46 -2.21
C TRP A 57 8.25 14.11 -3.61
N PHE A 58 7.46 14.41 -4.63
CA PHE A 58 7.66 13.99 -6.00
C PHE A 58 7.63 15.19 -6.94
N ALA A 59 8.75 15.92 -7.00
CA ALA A 59 8.85 17.19 -7.73
C ALA A 59 8.59 17.06 -9.24
N ASP A 60 8.89 15.89 -9.83
CA ASP A 60 8.69 15.62 -11.26
C ASP A 60 7.23 15.27 -11.62
N GLY A 61 6.33 15.27 -10.64
CA GLY A 61 4.91 15.07 -10.85
C GLY A 61 4.53 13.65 -11.27
N PRO A 62 3.31 13.44 -11.81
CA PRO A 62 2.81 12.12 -12.19
C PRO A 62 3.58 11.47 -13.35
N GLU A 63 4.34 12.27 -14.12
CA GLU A 63 5.14 11.78 -15.26
C GLU A 63 6.44 11.10 -14.85
N SER A 64 6.88 11.23 -13.60
CA SER A 64 8.12 10.63 -13.13
C SER A 64 8.18 9.11 -13.38
N GLU A 65 9.28 8.62 -13.95
CA GLU A 65 9.54 7.20 -14.18
C GLU A 65 9.87 6.45 -12.89
N ASP A 66 10.30 7.18 -11.86
CA ASP A 66 10.69 6.64 -10.55
C ASP A 66 9.47 6.38 -9.65
N ILE A 67 8.28 6.83 -10.06
CA ILE A 67 7.03 6.65 -9.34
C ILE A 67 6.23 5.52 -9.97
N VAL A 68 5.76 4.62 -9.11
CA VAL A 68 4.87 3.52 -9.48
C VAL A 68 3.61 3.52 -8.64
N LEU A 69 2.52 3.02 -9.20
CA LEU A 69 1.30 2.77 -8.44
C LEU A 69 1.38 1.37 -7.82
N ILE A 70 0.88 1.24 -6.60
CA ILE A 70 0.65 -0.06 -5.97
C ILE A 70 -0.86 -0.24 -5.87
N LYS A 71 -1.38 -1.24 -6.57
CA LYS A 71 -2.77 -1.66 -6.42
C LYS A 71 -2.82 -2.81 -5.43
N VAL A 72 -3.68 -2.70 -4.43
CA VAL A 72 -3.90 -3.74 -3.41
C VAL A 72 -5.31 -4.29 -3.57
N THR A 73 -5.40 -5.61 -3.65
CA THR A 73 -6.65 -6.38 -3.62
C THR A 73 -6.74 -7.04 -2.24
N PRO A 74 -7.56 -6.51 -1.32
CA PRO A 74 -7.64 -7.03 0.03
C PRO A 74 -8.27 -8.42 0.08
N SER A 75 -7.70 -9.29 0.92
CA SER A 75 -8.24 -10.61 1.25
C SER A 75 -8.84 -10.66 2.66
N ALA A 76 -8.31 -9.85 3.59
CA ALA A 76 -8.86 -9.74 4.93
C ALA A 76 -8.68 -8.33 5.49
N VAL A 77 -9.66 -7.84 6.24
CA VAL A 77 -9.66 -6.52 6.89
C VAL A 77 -10.14 -6.66 8.32
N GLY A 78 -9.32 -6.27 9.29
CA GLY A 78 -9.70 -6.08 10.68
C GLY A 78 -9.91 -4.60 11.01
N TYR A 79 -10.88 -4.30 11.87
CA TYR A 79 -11.12 -2.95 12.39
C TYR A 79 -11.32 -2.95 13.90
N TRP A 80 -10.93 -1.83 14.52
CA TRP A 80 -11.15 -1.53 15.94
C TRP A 80 -11.48 -0.06 16.09
N ASN A 81 -12.52 0.31 16.84
CA ASN A 81 -12.90 1.71 17.04
C ASN A 81 -13.08 2.10 18.52
N GLY A 82 -12.66 1.23 19.44
CA GLY A 82 -12.80 1.41 20.88
C GLY A 82 -14.15 0.95 21.45
N GLU A 83 -15.19 0.86 20.63
CA GLU A 83 -16.52 0.37 21.03
C GLU A 83 -16.82 -1.02 20.45
N ASP A 84 -16.33 -1.29 19.25
CA ASP A 84 -16.53 -2.52 18.48
C ASP A 84 -15.23 -2.94 17.76
N GLU A 85 -15.17 -4.23 17.47
CA GLU A 85 -14.10 -4.84 16.68
C GLU A 85 -14.65 -5.93 15.77
N GLY A 86 -14.00 -6.11 14.62
CA GLY A 86 -14.43 -7.13 13.67
C GLY A 86 -13.40 -7.44 12.62
N GLU A 87 -13.59 -8.59 11.98
CA GLU A 87 -12.76 -9.06 10.87
C GLU A 87 -13.67 -9.45 9.71
N LEU A 88 -13.31 -8.99 8.50
CA LEU A 88 -13.97 -9.32 7.25
C LEU A 88 -12.97 -10.02 6.35
N THR A 89 -13.29 -11.26 5.95
CA THR A 89 -12.60 -11.96 4.86
C THR A 89 -13.34 -11.69 3.56
N LEU A 90 -12.60 -11.25 2.55
CA LEU A 90 -13.12 -10.94 1.22
C LEU A 90 -12.82 -12.13 0.30
N ALA A 91 -13.88 -12.73 -0.25
CA ALA A 91 -13.81 -13.92 -1.11
C ALA A 91 -13.73 -13.54 -2.60
#